data_AF-D9TQ98-F1
#
_entry.id   AF-D9TQ98-F1
#
_cell.length_a   1.000
_cell.length_b   1.000
_cell.length_c   1.000
_cell.angle_alpha   90.00
_cell.angle_beta   90.00
_cell.angle_gamma   90.00
#
_symmetry.space_group_name_H-M   'P 1'
#
loop_
_entity.id
_entity.type
_entity.pdbx_description
1 polymer ?
#
loop_
_entity_poly.entity_id
_entity_poly.type
_entity_poly.pdbx_seq_one_letter_code
_entity_poly.pdbx_strand_id
1 'polypeptide(L)'
;MSNSKGSALIFTLMVILILTVLGVSILELSLTEFKISASYGNNVLSRYAAEAGLDILKSEFNTNLLTALKNNAQRIIDNNYDMEKGTYKVSMDQLYSLIFNDTKNYLYSYVFNKYLNEGNVALGNSKQIYNISNITFTQDEGMQYIIHIETVGIYRNIKSYGHADLILNLQATGNPITISNWTIDNIPPSN
;
A
#
# COMPACT_ATOMS: atom_id res chain seq x y z
N MET A 1 26.09 73.16 19.04
CA MET A 1 25.44 71.85 19.27
C MET A 1 24.37 71.55 18.20
N SER A 2 24.68 71.63 16.89
CA SER A 2 23.69 71.34 15.81
C SER A 2 24.04 70.13 14.94
N ASN A 3 25.21 69.50 15.12
CA ASN A 3 25.66 68.37 14.29
C ASN A 3 25.24 66.98 14.79
N SER A 4 24.68 66.86 16.00
CA SER A 4 24.24 65.58 16.57
C SER A 4 22.89 65.08 16.01
N LYS A 5 22.08 65.98 15.44
CA LYS A 5 20.75 65.63 14.89
C LYS A 5 20.85 64.88 13.56
N GLY A 6 21.81 65.21 12.72
CA GLY A 6 22.06 64.52 11.44
C GLY A 6 22.68 63.13 11.62
N SER A 7 23.63 63.00 12.56
CA SER A 7 24.25 61.70 12.86
C SER A 7 23.28 60.73 13.52
N ALA A 8 22.38 61.22 14.39
CA ALA A 8 21.33 60.39 14.98
C ALA A 8 20.32 59.87 13.95
N LEU A 9 19.96 60.69 12.95
CA LEU A 9 19.09 60.27 11.85
C LEU A 9 19.74 59.18 11.00
N ILE A 10 21.02 59.35 10.62
CA ILE A 10 21.77 58.35 9.84
C ILE A 10 21.89 57.04 10.61
N PHE A 11 22.20 57.11 11.90
CA PHE A 11 22.28 55.92 12.74
C PHE A 11 20.94 55.18 12.80
N THR A 12 19.83 55.90 12.95
CA THR A 12 18.48 55.32 12.98
C THR A 12 18.14 54.66 11.64
N LEU A 13 18.48 55.29 10.52
CA LEU A 13 18.28 54.72 9.18
C LEU A 13 19.13 53.46 8.96
N MET A 14 20.38 53.45 9.42
CA MET A 14 21.23 52.25 9.37
C MET A 14 20.64 51.10 10.19
N VAL A 15 20.15 51.38 11.40
CA VAL A 15 19.51 50.38 12.26
C VAL A 15 18.23 49.84 11.63
N ILE A 16 17.36 50.71 11.09
CA ILE A 16 16.13 50.30 10.39
C ILE A 16 16.46 49.45 9.17
N LEU A 17 17.47 49.83 8.39
CA LEU A 17 17.91 49.06 7.22
C LEU A 17 18.36 47.66 7.63
N ILE A 18 19.21 47.55 8.66
CA ILE A 18 19.68 46.26 9.17
C ILE A 18 18.51 45.41 9.68
N LEU A 19 17.59 46.00 10.45
CA LEU A 19 16.40 45.31 10.95
C LEU A 19 15.46 44.85 9.84
N THR A 20 15.34 45.64 8.76
CA THR A 20 14.50 45.30 7.61
C THR A 20 15.11 44.15 6.82
N VAL A 21 16.42 44.19 6.55
CA VAL A 21 17.13 43.08 5.91
C VAL A 21 16.99 41.80 6.74
N LEU A 22 17.22 41.89 8.06
CA LEU A 22 17.06 40.75 8.96
C LEU A 22 15.63 40.22 9.00
N GLY A 23 14.63 41.12 9.06
CA GLY A 23 13.22 40.77 9.06
C GLY A 23 12.77 40.06 7.78
N VAL A 24 13.21 40.56 6.61
CA VAL A 24 12.92 39.92 5.31
C VAL A 24 13.60 38.55 5.22
N SER A 25 14.86 38.43 5.63
CA SER A 25 15.56 37.14 5.62
C SER A 25 14.89 36.09 6.52
N ILE A 26 14.45 36.46 7.73
CA ILE A 26 13.73 35.55 8.62
C ILE A 26 12.39 35.14 8.00
N LEU A 27 11.66 36.10 7.42
CA LEU A 27 10.39 35.81 6.75
C LEU A 27 10.56 34.81 5.60
N GLU A 28 11.58 34.98 4.76
CA GLU A 28 11.88 34.05 3.67
C GLU A 28 12.23 32.64 4.16
N LEU A 29 13.03 32.54 5.23
CA LEU A 29 13.35 31.26 5.85
C LEU A 29 12.09 30.59 6.39
N SER A 30 11.25 31.30 7.14
CA SER A 30 10.00 30.77 7.69
C SER A 30 9.01 30.33 6.60
N LEU A 31 8.90 31.09 5.50
CA LEU A 31 8.06 30.69 4.36
C LEU A 31 8.59 29.44 3.67
N THR A 32 9.91 29.29 3.61
CA THR A 32 10.56 28.10 3.03
C THR A 32 10.31 26.88 3.90
N GLU A 33 10.53 26.97 5.21
CA GLU A 33 10.24 25.91 6.17
C GLU A 33 8.77 25.51 6.15
N PHE A 34 7.86 26.49 6.09
CA PHE A 34 6.42 26.24 5.98
C PHE A 34 6.09 25.44 4.71
N LYS A 35 6.65 25.81 3.56
CA LYS A 35 6.43 25.09 2.30
C LYS A 35 6.98 23.66 2.36
N ILE A 36 8.18 23.48 2.91
CA ILE A 36 8.80 22.16 3.09
C ILE A 36 7.93 21.29 4.01
N SER A 37 7.52 21.83 5.17
CA SER A 37 6.67 21.12 6.12
C SER A 37 5.32 20.73 5.51
N ALA A 38 4.70 21.63 4.74
CA ALA A 38 3.44 21.34 4.07
C ALA A 38 3.60 20.26 2.98
N SER A 39 4.69 20.28 2.22
CA SER A 39 5.00 19.25 1.23
C SER A 39 5.26 17.90 1.88
N TYR A 40 6.05 17.87 2.95
CA TYR A 40 6.32 16.66 3.73
C TYR A 40 5.02 16.08 4.31
N GLY A 41 4.18 16.90 4.94
CA GLY A 41 2.89 16.46 5.46
C GLY A 41 1.98 15.86 4.38
N ASN A 42 1.91 16.49 3.21
CA ASN A 42 1.11 15.97 2.09
C ASN A 42 1.67 14.62 1.57
N ASN A 43 2.99 14.44 1.55
CA ASN A 43 3.64 13.18 1.15
C ASN A 43 3.35 12.08 2.16
N VAL A 44 3.45 12.37 3.45
CA VAL A 44 3.09 11.43 4.52
C VAL A 44 1.64 10.95 4.36
N LEU A 45 0.70 11.87 4.06
CA LEU A 45 -0.70 11.51 3.81
C LEU A 45 -0.90 10.66 2.54
N SER A 46 -0.18 10.90 1.45
CA SER A 46 -0.27 10.02 0.28
C SER A 46 0.29 8.62 0.57
N ARG A 47 1.35 8.52 1.38
CA ARG A 47 1.91 7.23 1.83
C ARG A 47 0.93 6.45 2.71
N TYR A 48 0.30 7.12 3.68
CA TYR A 48 -0.77 6.51 4.49
C TYR A 48 -1.94 6.02 3.63
N ALA A 49 -2.29 6.77 2.58
CA ALA A 49 -3.33 6.34 1.65
C ALA A 49 -2.96 5.06 0.89
N ALA A 50 -1.71 4.93 0.43
CA ALA A 50 -1.23 3.72 -0.24
C ALA A 50 -1.25 2.51 0.70
N GLU A 51 -0.78 2.71 1.93
CA GLU A 51 -0.76 1.68 2.98
C GLU A 51 -2.16 1.20 3.36
N ALA A 52 -3.11 2.12 3.50
CA ALA A 52 -4.49 1.77 3.80
C ALA A 52 -5.11 0.86 2.71
N GLY A 53 -4.76 1.07 1.44
CA GLY A 53 -5.20 0.17 0.36
C GLY A 53 -4.69 -1.26 0.54
N LEU A 54 -3.42 -1.41 0.94
CA LEU A 54 -2.83 -2.73 1.21
C LEU A 54 -3.48 -3.39 2.44
N ASP A 55 -3.69 -2.61 3.51
CA ASP A 55 -4.31 -3.09 4.75
C ASP A 55 -5.76 -3.56 4.54
N ILE A 56 -6.52 -2.83 3.72
CA ILE A 56 -7.90 -3.20 3.38
C ILE A 56 -7.90 -4.56 2.66
N LEU A 57 -7.06 -4.75 1.65
CA LEU A 57 -7.03 -6.02 0.92
C LEU A 57 -6.53 -7.17 1.80
N LYS A 58 -5.53 -6.93 2.65
CA LYS A 58 -5.06 -7.89 3.65
C LYS A 58 -6.19 -8.30 4.60
N SER A 59 -7.06 -7.36 5.00
CA SER A 59 -8.16 -7.64 5.93
C SER A 59 -9.22 -8.59 5.38
N GLU A 60 -9.34 -8.70 4.05
CA GLU A 60 -10.25 -9.65 3.39
C GLU A 60 -9.81 -11.11 3.58
N PHE A 61 -8.52 -11.35 3.85
CA PHE A 61 -7.99 -12.66 4.24
C PHE A 61 -8.28 -13.01 5.70
N ASN A 62 -9.56 -12.91 6.06
CA ASN A 62 -10.09 -13.31 7.35
C ASN A 62 -10.27 -14.84 7.45
N THR A 63 -10.53 -15.32 8.66
CA THR A 63 -10.69 -16.76 8.96
C THR A 63 -11.75 -17.43 8.10
N ASN A 64 -12.85 -16.75 7.74
CA ASN A 64 -13.92 -17.34 6.93
C ASN A 64 -13.45 -17.60 5.50
N LEU A 65 -12.81 -16.61 4.87
CA LEU A 65 -12.24 -16.77 3.53
C LEU A 65 -11.19 -17.88 3.53
N LEU A 66 -10.24 -17.84 4.47
CA LEU A 66 -9.16 -18.81 4.56
C LEU A 66 -9.68 -20.24 4.79
N THR A 67 -10.73 -20.40 5.59
CA THR A 67 -11.40 -21.69 5.80
C THR A 67 -12.10 -22.18 4.54
N ALA A 68 -12.79 -21.29 3.80
CA ALA A 68 -13.42 -21.64 2.54
C ALA A 68 -12.39 -22.14 1.50
N LEU A 69 -11.25 -21.45 1.37
CA LEU A 69 -10.17 -21.87 0.48
C LEU A 69 -9.59 -23.24 0.87
N LYS A 70 -9.34 -23.47 2.17
CA LYS A 70 -8.89 -24.79 2.67
C LYS A 70 -9.90 -25.90 2.39
N ASN A 71 -11.18 -25.65 2.64
CA ASN A 71 -12.24 -26.63 2.39
C ASN A 71 -12.39 -26.95 0.90
N ASN A 72 -12.26 -25.94 0.03
CA ASN A 72 -12.29 -26.16 -1.42
C ASN A 72 -11.11 -27.01 -1.88
N ALA A 73 -9.90 -26.71 -1.41
CA ALA A 73 -8.70 -27.50 -1.70
C ALA A 73 -8.87 -28.95 -1.20
N GLN A 74 -9.34 -29.15 0.03
CA GLN A 74 -9.57 -30.48 0.59
C GLN A 74 -10.61 -31.26 -0.21
N ARG A 75 -11.71 -30.62 -0.61
CA ARG A 75 -12.73 -31.25 -1.47
C ARG A 75 -12.16 -31.72 -2.80
N ILE A 76 -11.25 -30.96 -3.41
CA ILE A 76 -10.57 -31.37 -4.65
C ILE A 76 -9.66 -32.58 -4.40
N ILE A 77 -8.91 -32.59 -3.29
CA ILE A 77 -8.08 -33.71 -2.87
C ILE A 77 -8.93 -34.97 -2.68
N ASP A 78 -10.02 -34.89 -1.92
CA ASP A 78 -10.90 -36.01 -1.60
C ASP A 78 -11.58 -36.57 -2.86
N ASN A 79 -12.07 -35.70 -3.75
CA ASN A 79 -12.71 -36.11 -5.01
C ASN A 79 -11.74 -36.85 -5.95
N ASN A 80 -10.45 -36.52 -5.87
CA ASN A 80 -9.40 -37.13 -6.66
C ASN A 80 -8.70 -38.28 -5.94
N TYR A 81 -9.07 -38.62 -4.71
CA TYR A 81 -8.54 -39.77 -4.00
C TYR A 81 -9.39 -41.02 -4.29
N ASP A 82 -8.73 -42.13 -4.66
CA ASP A 82 -9.36 -43.44 -4.83
C ASP A 82 -9.14 -44.24 -3.54
N MET A 83 -10.21 -44.38 -2.73
CA MET A 83 -10.16 -45.10 -1.46
C MET A 83 -9.90 -46.61 -1.64
N GLU A 84 -10.34 -47.20 -2.75
CA GLU A 84 -10.17 -48.64 -2.98
C GLU A 84 -8.71 -48.98 -3.33
N LYS A 85 -8.04 -48.09 -4.06
CA LYS A 85 -6.63 -48.26 -4.46
C LYS A 85 -5.64 -47.60 -3.52
N GLY A 86 -6.09 -46.70 -2.65
CA GLY A 86 -5.23 -45.91 -1.77
C GLY A 86 -4.32 -44.94 -2.56
N THR A 87 -4.77 -44.49 -3.73
CA THR A 87 -3.96 -43.66 -4.65
C THR A 87 -4.77 -42.49 -5.20
N TYR A 88 -4.10 -41.43 -5.63
CA TYR A 88 -4.76 -40.35 -6.38
C TYR A 88 -5.08 -40.78 -7.81
N LYS A 89 -6.26 -40.36 -8.30
CA LYS A 89 -6.75 -40.58 -9.68
C LYS A 89 -5.95 -39.80 -10.73
N VAL A 90 -5.22 -38.77 -10.30
CA VAL A 90 -4.41 -37.87 -11.12
C VAL A 90 -3.00 -37.75 -10.54
N SER A 91 -2.05 -37.26 -11.34
CA SER A 91 -0.70 -36.96 -10.83
C SER A 91 -0.73 -35.83 -9.80
N MET A 92 0.30 -35.73 -8.96
CA MET A 92 0.38 -34.67 -7.94
C MET A 92 0.43 -33.27 -8.57
N ASP A 93 1.16 -33.10 -9.68
CA ASP A 93 1.23 -31.84 -10.41
C ASP A 93 -0.13 -31.42 -10.98
N GLN A 94 -0.90 -32.39 -11.49
CA GLN A 94 -2.27 -32.15 -11.94
C GLN A 94 -3.18 -31.77 -10.78
N LEU A 95 -3.05 -32.44 -9.63
CA LEU A 95 -3.83 -32.13 -8.44
C LEU A 95 -3.55 -30.70 -7.96
N TYR A 96 -2.28 -30.30 -7.85
CA TYR A 96 -1.90 -28.94 -7.45
C TYR A 96 -2.39 -27.89 -8.46
N SER A 97 -2.33 -28.19 -9.76
CA SER A 97 -2.85 -27.30 -10.81
C SER A 97 -4.37 -27.10 -10.70
N LEU A 98 -5.12 -28.15 -10.37
CA LEU A 98 -6.56 -28.06 -10.15
C LEU A 98 -6.89 -27.17 -8.94
N ILE A 99 -6.18 -27.37 -7.82
CA ILE A 99 -6.38 -26.57 -6.61
C ILE A 99 -5.99 -25.11 -6.84
N PHE A 100 -4.88 -24.86 -7.54
CA PHE A 100 -4.45 -23.52 -7.91
C PHE A 100 -5.52 -22.80 -8.73
N ASN A 101 -6.05 -23.43 -9.77
CA ASN A 101 -7.06 -22.83 -10.64
C ASN A 101 -8.37 -22.55 -9.88
N ASP A 102 -8.83 -23.46 -9.02
CA ASP A 102 -10.02 -23.24 -8.18
C ASP A 102 -9.81 -22.07 -7.22
N THR A 103 -8.67 -22.07 -6.51
CA THR A 103 -8.31 -21.00 -5.57
C THR A 103 -8.20 -19.64 -6.27
N LYS A 104 -7.54 -19.60 -7.43
CA LYS A 104 -7.43 -18.40 -8.26
C LYS A 104 -8.80 -17.88 -8.67
N ASN A 105 -9.65 -18.74 -9.25
CA ASN A 105 -10.98 -18.35 -9.70
C ASN A 105 -11.84 -17.83 -8.54
N TYR A 106 -11.76 -18.48 -7.38
CA TYR A 106 -12.45 -18.04 -6.17
C TYR A 106 -11.98 -16.65 -5.72
N LEU A 107 -10.67 -16.45 -5.57
CA LEU A 107 -10.11 -15.16 -5.14
C LEU A 107 -10.44 -14.04 -6.13
N TYR A 108 -10.33 -14.26 -7.43
CA TYR A 108 -10.72 -13.24 -8.42
C TYR A 108 -12.21 -12.92 -8.34
N SER A 109 -13.08 -13.92 -8.20
CA SER A 109 -14.53 -13.72 -8.19
C SER A 109 -15.04 -13.01 -6.93
N TYR A 110 -14.48 -13.35 -5.77
CA TYR A 110 -15.01 -12.88 -4.48
C TYR A 110 -14.19 -11.79 -3.81
N VAL A 111 -12.91 -11.63 -4.17
CA VAL A 111 -11.99 -10.70 -3.49
C VAL A 111 -11.39 -9.73 -4.49
N PHE A 112 -10.54 -10.19 -5.42
CA PHE A 112 -9.68 -9.30 -6.20
C PHE A 112 -10.47 -8.38 -7.15
N ASN A 113 -11.48 -8.89 -7.86
CA ASN A 113 -12.25 -8.08 -8.80
C ASN A 113 -13.08 -6.99 -8.11
N LYS A 114 -13.43 -7.15 -6.83
CA LYS A 114 -14.11 -6.09 -6.05
C LYS A 114 -13.25 -4.84 -6.00
N TYR A 115 -11.95 -5.01 -5.76
CA TYR A 115 -11.01 -3.91 -5.57
C TYR A 115 -10.39 -3.40 -6.87
N LEU A 116 -10.03 -4.30 -7.79
CA LEU A 116 -9.46 -3.92 -9.08
C LEU A 116 -10.43 -3.07 -9.92
N ASN A 117 -11.74 -3.28 -9.76
CA ASN A 117 -12.76 -2.54 -10.49
C ASN A 117 -13.24 -1.28 -9.76
N GLU A 118 -12.84 -1.07 -8.50
CA GLU A 118 -13.32 0.06 -7.69
C GLU A 118 -12.67 1.39 -8.09
N GLY A 119 -11.43 1.32 -8.60
CA GLY A 119 -10.66 2.49 -9.01
C GLY A 119 -10.26 3.34 -7.81
N ASN A 120 -10.54 4.65 -7.88
CA ASN A 120 -10.14 5.61 -6.85
C ASN A 120 -11.17 5.65 -5.70
N VAL A 121 -10.77 5.19 -4.51
CA VAL A 121 -11.62 5.11 -3.31
C VAL A 121 -11.17 6.11 -2.26
N ALA A 122 -12.10 6.90 -1.71
CA ALA A 122 -11.81 7.89 -0.69
C ALA A 122 -11.69 7.28 0.72
N LEU A 123 -10.64 7.65 1.45
CA LEU A 123 -10.43 7.27 2.86
C LEU A 123 -11.16 8.25 3.78
N GLY A 124 -12.46 7.98 3.98
CA GLY A 124 -13.35 8.82 4.79
C GLY A 124 -13.36 10.28 4.33
N ASN A 125 -13.35 11.21 5.28
CA ASN A 125 -13.44 12.65 5.00
C ASN A 125 -12.06 13.32 4.81
N SER A 126 -10.97 12.54 4.78
CA SER A 126 -9.61 13.07 4.83
C SER A 126 -9.08 13.59 3.49
N LYS A 127 -9.84 13.43 2.39
CA LYS A 127 -9.42 13.67 0.99
C LYS A 127 -8.24 12.80 0.52
N GLN A 128 -7.80 11.84 1.33
CA GLN A 128 -6.88 10.79 0.91
C GLN A 128 -7.67 9.79 0.05
N ILE A 129 -7.04 9.31 -1.00
CA ILE A 129 -7.62 8.36 -1.95
C ILE A 129 -6.63 7.20 -2.07
N TYR A 130 -7.11 5.97 -2.07
CA TYR A 130 -6.33 4.82 -2.49
C TYR A 130 -6.91 4.20 -3.76
N ASN A 131 -6.08 3.47 -4.47
CA ASN A 131 -6.48 2.67 -5.61
C ASN A 131 -5.62 1.40 -5.63
N ILE A 132 -6.24 0.23 -5.62
CA ILE A 132 -5.52 -1.03 -5.81
C ILE A 132 -5.37 -1.23 -7.31
N SER A 133 -4.17 -0.93 -7.82
CA SER A 133 -3.91 -0.89 -9.26
C SER A 133 -3.70 -2.26 -9.88
N ASN A 134 -3.15 -3.19 -9.10
CA ASN A 134 -2.81 -4.52 -9.60
C ASN A 134 -2.83 -5.56 -8.48
N ILE A 135 -3.25 -6.77 -8.84
CA ILE A 135 -3.16 -7.95 -7.98
C ILE A 135 -2.77 -9.12 -8.88
N THR A 136 -1.62 -9.73 -8.60
CA THR A 136 -1.20 -10.96 -9.26
C THR A 136 -1.21 -12.12 -8.29
N PHE A 137 -1.55 -13.30 -8.81
CA PHE A 137 -1.64 -14.53 -8.04
C PHE A 137 -0.89 -15.64 -8.76
N THR A 138 0.19 -16.10 -8.14
CA THR A 138 1.11 -17.08 -8.73
C THR A 138 1.32 -18.27 -7.81
N GLN A 139 1.60 -19.42 -8.41
CA GLN A 139 1.96 -20.63 -7.68
C GLN A 139 3.47 -20.68 -7.48
N ASP A 140 3.88 -20.98 -6.26
CA ASP A 140 5.28 -21.14 -5.87
C ASP A 140 5.63 -22.63 -5.80
N GLU A 141 5.30 -23.31 -4.69
CA GLU A 141 5.52 -24.74 -4.52
C GLU A 141 4.27 -25.42 -3.92
N GLY A 142 3.82 -26.52 -4.52
CA GLY A 142 2.67 -27.30 -4.03
C GLY A 142 1.41 -26.44 -3.89
N MET A 143 0.93 -26.26 -2.65
CA MET A 143 -0.22 -25.41 -2.31
C MET A 143 0.18 -24.09 -1.63
N GLN A 144 1.40 -23.61 -1.90
CA GLN A 144 1.88 -22.28 -1.56
C GLN A 144 1.75 -21.34 -2.76
N TYR A 145 1.18 -20.17 -2.50
CA TYR A 145 0.87 -19.17 -3.50
C TYR A 145 1.36 -17.80 -3.07
N ILE A 146 1.80 -16.99 -4.02
CA ILE A 146 2.21 -15.61 -3.81
C ILE A 146 1.13 -14.70 -4.39
N ILE A 147 0.63 -13.81 -3.54
CA ILE A 147 -0.29 -12.74 -3.89
C ILE A 147 0.52 -11.45 -3.86
N HIS A 148 0.80 -10.88 -5.02
CA HIS A 148 1.46 -9.58 -5.13
C HIS A 148 0.41 -8.50 -5.35
N ILE A 149 0.48 -7.43 -4.57
CA ILE A 149 -0.50 -6.35 -4.51
C ILE A 149 0.22 -5.03 -4.74
N GLU A 150 -0.30 -4.22 -5.65
CA GLU A 150 0.19 -2.88 -5.89
C GLU A 150 -0.93 -1.86 -5.64
N THR A 151 -0.62 -0.81 -4.88
CA THR A 151 -1.54 0.27 -4.55
C THR A 151 -0.97 1.64 -4.89
N VAL A 152 -1.86 2.57 -5.20
CA VAL A 152 -1.56 3.97 -5.39
C VAL A 152 -2.30 4.78 -4.34
N GLY A 153 -1.55 5.45 -3.47
CA GLY A 153 -2.07 6.45 -2.54
C GLY A 153 -1.99 7.84 -3.14
N ILE A 154 -3.10 8.58 -3.09
CA ILE A 154 -3.23 9.91 -3.68
C ILE A 154 -3.71 10.89 -2.61
N TYR A 155 -2.97 11.97 -2.43
CA TYR A 155 -3.42 13.11 -1.63
C TYR A 155 -3.11 14.41 -2.37
N ARG A 156 -4.16 15.16 -2.71
CA ARG A 156 -4.08 16.31 -3.63
C ARG A 156 -3.44 15.89 -4.96
N ASN A 157 -2.25 16.41 -5.29
CA ASN A 157 -1.52 16.10 -6.50
C ASN A 157 -0.28 15.22 -6.25
N ILE A 158 -0.12 14.68 -5.04
CA ILE A 158 1.00 13.80 -4.67
C ILE A 158 0.51 12.36 -4.74
N LYS A 159 1.34 11.51 -5.34
CA LYS A 159 1.16 10.06 -5.41
C LYS A 159 2.27 9.36 -4.64
N SER A 160 1.91 8.30 -3.95
CA SER A 160 2.82 7.33 -3.35
C SER A 160 2.34 5.94 -3.69
N TYR A 161 3.24 4.96 -3.62
CA TYR A 161 2.97 3.61 -4.08
C TYR A 161 3.20 2.61 -2.96
N GLY A 162 2.37 1.58 -2.91
CA GLY A 162 2.49 0.50 -1.97
C GLY A 162 2.63 -0.82 -2.70
N HIS A 163 3.53 -1.67 -2.23
CA HIS A 163 3.79 -3.00 -2.76
C HIS A 163 3.77 -3.99 -1.62
N ALA A 164 3.01 -5.08 -1.75
CA ALA A 164 2.98 -6.14 -0.76
C ALA A 164 2.97 -7.51 -1.40
N ASP A 165 3.71 -8.43 -0.77
CA ASP A 165 3.70 -9.85 -1.10
C ASP A 165 3.12 -10.61 0.08
N LEU A 166 1.98 -11.26 -0.15
CA LEU A 166 1.36 -12.18 0.81
C LEU A 166 1.61 -13.61 0.36
N ILE A 167 2.05 -14.47 1.28
CA ILE A 167 2.19 -15.90 1.03
C ILE A 167 0.96 -16.60 1.62
N LEU A 168 0.19 -17.24 0.74
CA LEU A 168 -0.93 -18.11 1.09
C LEU A 168 -0.49 -19.57 0.99
N ASN A 169 -0.41 -20.27 2.11
CA ASN A 169 -0.10 -21.69 2.18
C ASN A 169 -1.30 -22.47 2.72
N LEU A 170 -2.00 -23.19 1.85
CA LEU A 170 -3.20 -23.94 2.23
C LEU A 170 -2.88 -25.21 3.04
N GLN A 171 -1.63 -25.67 3.05
CA GLN A 171 -1.15 -26.80 3.87
C GLN A 171 -0.73 -26.40 5.28
N ALA A 172 -0.63 -25.10 5.57
CA ALA A 172 -0.21 -24.64 6.88
C ALA A 172 -1.20 -25.09 7.97
N THR A 173 -0.65 -25.68 9.04
CA THR A 173 -1.41 -26.13 10.22
C THR A 173 -1.96 -24.97 11.06
N GLY A 174 -1.35 -23.79 10.94
CA GLY A 174 -1.78 -22.55 11.60
C GLY A 174 -2.48 -21.57 10.65
N ASN A 175 -2.15 -20.28 10.81
CA ASN A 175 -2.62 -19.23 9.91
C ASN A 175 -2.04 -19.46 8.50
N PRO A 176 -2.88 -19.71 7.49
CA PRO A 176 -2.40 -19.99 6.14
C PRO A 176 -1.91 -18.75 5.39
N ILE A 177 -2.02 -17.54 5.96
CA ILE A 177 -1.50 -16.32 5.31
C ILE A 177 -0.39 -15.67 6.13
N THR A 178 0.67 -15.27 5.44
CA THR A 178 1.81 -14.51 6.01
C THR A 178 2.21 -13.36 5.09
N ILE A 179 2.82 -12.32 5.66
CA ILE A 179 3.38 -11.20 4.89
C ILE A 179 4.85 -11.53 4.64
N SER A 180 5.23 -11.61 3.37
CA SER A 180 6.63 -11.78 2.95
C SER A 180 7.32 -10.44 2.78
N ASN A 181 6.63 -9.49 2.14
CA ASN A 181 7.14 -8.16 1.86
C ASN A 181 6.04 -7.10 2.00
N TRP A 182 6.42 -5.90 2.45
CA TRP A 182 5.52 -4.76 2.58
C TRP A 182 6.31 -3.46 2.50
N THR A 183 6.14 -2.72 1.41
CA THR A 183 6.89 -1.49 1.18
C THR A 183 5.97 -0.36 0.71
N ILE A 184 6.21 0.84 1.25
CA ILE A 184 5.61 2.08 0.76
C ILE A 184 6.73 2.96 0.23
N ASP A 185 6.74 3.17 -1.08
CA ASP A 185 7.82 3.83 -1.80
C ASP A 185 7.30 4.77 -2.90
N ASN A 186 8.21 5.21 -3.77
CA ASN A 186 7.94 6.08 -4.90
C ASN A 186 8.09 5.33 -6.25
N ILE A 187 8.09 4.00 -6.23
CA ILE A 187 8.20 3.15 -7.41
C ILE A 187 6.78 2.88 -7.93
N PRO A 188 6.44 3.33 -9.15
CA PRO A 188 5.10 3.12 -9.70
C PRO A 188 4.80 1.63 -9.90
N PRO A 189 3.51 1.25 -9.98
CA PRO A 189 3.09 -0.12 -10.21
C PRO A 189 3.62 -0.67 -11.54
N SER A 190 3.81 -1.97 -11.58
CA SER A 190 4.18 -2.73 -12.77
C SER A 190 3.03 -2.67 -13.79
N ASN A 191 3.28 -2.12 -14.97
CA ASN A 191 2.30 -2.05 -16.07
C ASN A 191 1.93 -3.44 -16.61
#